data_AF-A0A7S4M9R8-F1
#
_entry.id   AF-A0A7S4M9R8-F1
#
_cell.length_a   1.000
_cell.length_b   1.000
_cell.length_c   1.000
_cell.angle_alpha   90.00
_cell.angle_beta   90.00
_cell.angle_gamma   90.00
#
_symmetry.space_group_name_H-M   'P 1'
#
loop_
_entity.id
_entity.type
_entity.pdbx_description
1 polymer ?
#
loop_
_entity_poly.entity_id
_entity_poly.type
_entity_poly.pdbx_seq_one_letter_code
_entity_poly.pdbx_strand_id
1 'polypeptide(L)'
;MSTSGTTTASPGENFISRSDERSGDDVFRSGDAADEVFETGGEQSIAHAGGVRTSGGEMFITTSDLLNRMNAALSENYPYQSEYSSENRDDAQRKNGRDHADETQPRFELQRRLPDGSTRKADEAERRAADLQAKIKQAAAYVADLSPDQKLQWAREQRQVGNDLFAEKRYEDATDVYLTCLVAMDAGSVKTCGGSIEHGGKKNTGSSDIDRKIRIPVLLNLSLCALKEGKNAKAEKFCTFALEVPAGQSNAKVFFRRGRARMLNGHYRGAREDLRKSLDLIDTTAEEHLSREDAKLYEREKEAVLKEMEKLDTLELEAEQNLSRQKKAMRKALGGQTQVEEELSSFPADTITTMPTSESSSGKQGLVGSVAGSAKEPLLASKGNSGECIQHHGLYLDRRKHRAFSTLRAKPKRSFNSDKIDGRSEEDSLQQMSYLQWYLSAFERCLRRTLELLGEEIDDEKLEGWRRDEMLEQEKSNGKKKS
;
A
#
# COMPACT_ATOMS: atom_id res chain seq x y z
N MET A 1 1.64 -9.09 74.59
CA MET A 1 2.54 -8.09 75.19
C MET A 1 2.91 -7.14 74.05
N SER A 2 2.04 -6.18 73.72
CA SER A 2 1.89 -4.84 74.32
C SER A 2 3.10 -3.93 74.06
N THR A 3 2.91 -2.93 73.18
CA THR A 3 3.31 -1.50 73.23
C THR A 3 3.31 -0.97 71.79
N SER A 4 2.35 -0.17 71.30
CA SER A 4 2.01 1.24 71.57
C SER A 4 3.08 2.25 71.12
N GLY A 5 2.70 3.14 70.18
CA GLY A 5 3.47 4.33 69.81
C GLY A 5 2.74 5.19 68.77
N THR A 6 2.03 6.21 69.24
CA THR A 6 1.18 7.18 68.52
C THR A 6 1.81 8.58 68.68
N THR A 7 1.96 9.40 67.62
CA THR A 7 2.22 10.87 67.73
C THR A 7 1.93 11.53 66.37
N THR A 8 0.72 12.09 66.16
CA THR A 8 0.27 13.51 66.22
C THR A 8 0.59 14.41 65.01
N ALA A 9 -0.46 15.10 64.57
CA ALA A 9 -0.61 16.16 63.57
C ALA A 9 0.25 17.42 63.88
N SER A 10 0.44 18.45 63.03
CA SER A 10 -0.53 19.25 62.25
C SER A 10 0.25 20.37 61.44
N PRO A 11 -0.37 21.36 60.74
CA PRO A 11 -0.01 21.77 59.38
C PRO A 11 0.59 23.18 59.24
N GLY A 12 1.05 23.54 58.03
CA GLY A 12 1.48 24.90 57.68
C GLY A 12 1.21 25.22 56.20
N GLU A 13 0.23 26.09 55.98
CA GLU A 13 -0.03 26.79 54.72
C GLU A 13 1.11 27.75 54.38
N ASN A 14 1.41 27.94 53.09
CA ASN A 14 1.95 29.21 52.60
C ASN A 14 1.59 29.43 51.12
N PHE A 15 0.95 30.58 50.93
CA PHE A 15 0.53 31.23 49.70
C PHE A 15 1.68 32.16 49.27
N ILE A 16 2.07 32.22 47.98
CA ILE A 16 2.67 33.39 47.30
C ILE A 16 2.67 33.15 45.76
N SER A 17 1.91 34.02 45.10
CA SER A 17 2.11 34.80 43.88
C SER A 17 2.73 34.25 42.58
N ARG A 18 1.95 34.52 41.53
CA ARG A 18 2.23 34.79 40.10
C ARG A 18 3.64 35.28 39.73
N SER A 19 4.13 34.72 38.62
CA SER A 19 4.87 35.38 37.53
C SER A 19 4.82 34.41 36.33
N ASP A 20 4.06 34.73 35.29
CA ASP A 20 4.50 35.41 34.06
C ASP A 20 5.27 34.51 33.08
N GLU A 21 4.65 34.38 31.91
CA GLU A 21 5.23 34.30 30.57
C GLU A 21 6.49 33.44 30.35
N ARG A 22 6.29 32.22 29.83
CA ARG A 22 7.18 31.67 28.82
C ARG A 22 6.38 31.04 27.68
N SER A 23 6.40 31.74 26.56
CA SER A 23 6.27 31.21 25.22
C SER A 23 7.19 29.99 25.05
N GLY A 24 6.59 28.81 24.96
CA GLY A 24 7.25 27.60 24.49
C GLY A 24 6.63 27.24 23.16
N ASP A 25 7.35 27.50 22.08
CA ASP A 25 7.05 26.97 20.77
C ASP A 25 7.02 25.43 20.84
N ASP A 26 5.81 24.87 20.87
CA ASP A 26 5.56 23.45 20.69
C ASP A 26 5.87 23.08 19.24
N VAL A 27 7.16 22.85 19.00
CA VAL A 27 7.64 22.13 17.82
C VAL A 27 7.15 20.70 17.97
N PHE A 28 5.98 20.42 17.40
CA PHE A 28 5.47 19.08 17.10
C PHE A 28 6.48 18.38 16.17
N ARG A 29 7.54 17.82 16.76
CA ARG A 29 8.39 16.83 16.08
C ARG A 29 7.52 15.61 15.87
N SER A 30 7.15 15.37 14.61
CA SER A 30 6.54 14.13 14.15
C SER A 30 7.43 12.94 14.56
N GLY A 31 7.07 12.30 15.67
CA GLY A 31 7.70 11.12 16.26
C GLY A 31 7.58 9.84 15.42
N ASP A 32 7.39 9.94 14.10
CA ASP A 32 7.13 8.80 13.21
C ASP A 32 8.37 7.94 12.90
N ALA A 33 9.52 8.26 13.50
CA ALA A 33 10.80 7.58 13.22
C ALA A 33 11.52 6.98 14.43
N ALA A 34 11.16 7.35 15.67
CA ALA A 34 11.92 6.94 16.86
C ALA A 34 11.29 5.77 17.65
N ASP A 35 10.01 5.45 17.42
CA ASP A 35 9.26 4.52 18.30
C ASP A 35 8.86 3.18 17.66
N GLU A 36 9.28 2.90 16.42
CA GLU A 36 9.28 1.53 15.86
C GLU A 36 10.65 0.86 16.01
N VAL A 37 11.41 1.24 17.05
CA VAL A 37 12.63 0.53 17.43
C VAL A 37 12.23 -0.86 17.87
N PHE A 38 12.56 -1.79 16.99
CA PHE A 38 12.62 -3.23 17.15
C PHE A 38 12.83 -3.65 18.61
N GLU A 39 12.13 -4.69 19.05
CA GLU A 39 12.59 -5.55 20.14
C GLU A 39 13.95 -6.15 19.73
N THR A 40 15.02 -5.36 19.76
CA THR A 40 16.38 -5.85 19.88
C THR A 40 16.53 -6.25 21.33
N GLY A 41 15.87 -7.35 21.73
CA GLY A 41 16.31 -8.09 22.90
C GLY A 41 17.81 -8.30 22.73
N GLY A 42 18.61 -7.84 23.68
CA GLY A 42 20.07 -7.78 23.58
C GLY A 42 20.68 -9.16 23.44
N GLU A 43 20.66 -9.73 22.24
CA GLU A 43 21.44 -10.90 21.86
C GLU A 43 22.83 -10.41 21.49
N GLN A 44 23.79 -10.69 22.37
CA GLN A 44 25.20 -10.38 22.16
C GLN A 44 25.69 -11.02 20.86
N SER A 45 26.37 -10.23 20.03
CA SER A 45 26.97 -10.66 18.76
C SER A 45 27.96 -11.80 18.99
N ILE A 46 27.53 -13.04 18.73
CA ILE A 46 28.42 -14.21 18.68
C ILE A 46 29.03 -14.24 17.28
N ALA A 47 30.27 -13.76 17.17
CA ALA A 47 31.06 -13.93 15.96
C ALA A 47 31.48 -15.40 15.83
N HIS A 48 30.81 -16.19 15.00
CA HIS A 48 31.37 -17.30 14.19
C HIS A 48 30.31 -18.20 13.55
N ALA A 49 30.36 -18.33 12.21
CA ALA A 49 30.30 -19.61 11.49
C ALA A 49 30.66 -19.42 10.00
N GLY A 50 31.89 -19.80 9.62
CA GLY A 50 32.30 -20.54 8.41
C GLY A 50 31.76 -20.24 6.99
N GLY A 51 30.98 -19.19 6.74
CA GLY A 51 30.57 -18.84 5.38
C GLY A 51 31.71 -18.18 4.61
N VAL A 52 32.02 -18.67 3.40
CA VAL A 52 32.94 -18.02 2.45
C VAL A 52 32.36 -16.65 2.09
N ARG A 53 32.70 -15.63 2.87
CA ARG A 53 32.40 -14.24 2.55
C ARG A 53 33.21 -13.89 1.32
N THR A 54 32.55 -13.37 0.29
CA THR A 54 33.26 -12.72 -0.81
C THR A 54 34.12 -11.59 -0.23
N SER A 55 35.14 -11.13 -0.94
CA SER A 55 36.02 -10.03 -0.48
C SER A 55 35.27 -8.73 -0.15
N GLY A 56 34.00 -8.60 -0.57
CA GLY A 56 33.08 -7.52 -0.20
C GLY A 56 32.14 -7.82 0.98
N GLY A 57 32.24 -8.97 1.65
CA GLY A 57 31.36 -9.36 2.74
C GLY A 57 29.96 -9.82 2.32
N GLU A 58 29.63 -9.77 1.02
CA GLU A 58 28.34 -10.21 0.51
C GLU A 58 28.26 -11.73 0.41
N MET A 59 27.15 -12.29 0.89
CA MET A 59 26.89 -13.73 0.97
C MET A 59 26.45 -14.34 -0.38
N PHE A 60 25.91 -13.52 -1.29
CA PHE A 60 25.32 -13.98 -2.55
C PHE A 60 25.92 -13.24 -3.73
N ILE A 61 26.14 -13.95 -4.85
CA ILE A 61 26.61 -13.34 -6.09
C ILE A 61 25.40 -12.98 -6.94
N THR A 62 25.14 -11.71 -7.19
CA THR A 62 24.00 -11.30 -8.03
C THR A 62 24.31 -11.47 -9.52
N THR A 63 23.27 -11.37 -10.36
CA THR A 63 23.46 -11.38 -11.82
C THR A 63 24.24 -10.14 -12.25
N SER A 64 23.94 -8.99 -11.64
CA SER A 64 24.69 -7.75 -11.81
C SER A 64 26.16 -7.89 -11.41
N ASP A 65 26.48 -8.55 -10.29
CA ASP A 65 27.88 -8.77 -9.88
C ASP A 65 28.65 -9.62 -10.88
N LEU A 66 28.01 -10.68 -11.38
CA LEU A 66 28.61 -11.54 -12.40
C LEU A 66 28.89 -10.76 -13.68
N LEU A 67 27.90 -9.99 -14.16
CA LEU A 67 28.06 -9.14 -15.35
C LEU A 67 29.15 -8.10 -15.16
N ASN A 68 29.21 -7.44 -13.99
CA ASN A 68 30.23 -6.46 -13.67
C ASN A 68 31.63 -7.08 -13.65
N ARG A 69 31.79 -8.27 -13.05
CA ARG A 69 33.08 -9.00 -13.06
C ARG A 69 33.49 -9.42 -14.47
N MET A 70 32.55 -9.89 -15.30
CA MET A 70 32.82 -10.25 -16.70
C MET A 70 33.22 -9.02 -17.52
N ASN A 71 32.53 -7.89 -17.32
CA ASN A 71 32.83 -6.63 -18.00
C ASN A 71 34.16 -6.02 -17.55
N ALA A 72 34.49 -6.11 -16.27
CA ALA A 72 35.80 -5.70 -15.74
C ALA A 72 36.91 -6.55 -16.38
N ALA A 73 36.76 -7.88 -16.39
CA ALA A 73 37.72 -8.79 -17.02
C ALA A 73 37.86 -8.57 -18.53
N LEU A 74 36.77 -8.23 -19.24
CA LEU A 74 36.84 -7.84 -20.65
C LEU A 74 37.63 -6.53 -20.83
N SER A 75 37.37 -5.54 -19.97
CA SER A 75 38.03 -4.24 -20.03
C SER A 75 39.54 -4.34 -19.76
N GLU A 76 39.94 -5.24 -18.86
CA GLU A 76 41.36 -5.52 -18.56
C GLU A 76 42.08 -6.23 -19.72
N ASN A 77 41.42 -7.16 -20.40
CA ASN A 77 42.02 -7.93 -21.51
C ASN A 77 41.99 -7.20 -22.85
N TYR A 78 41.07 -6.24 -23.03
CA TYR A 78 40.96 -5.41 -24.23
C TYR A 78 41.05 -3.93 -23.84
N PRO A 79 42.21 -3.46 -23.34
CA PRO A 79 42.41 -2.05 -23.06
C PRO A 79 42.20 -1.30 -24.37
N TYR A 80 41.08 -0.59 -24.47
CA TYR A 80 40.70 0.16 -25.66
C TYR A 80 41.85 1.10 -26.00
N GLN A 81 42.56 0.83 -27.10
CA GLN A 81 43.62 1.70 -27.62
C GLN A 81 42.95 2.99 -28.13
N SER A 82 42.68 3.90 -27.20
CA SER A 82 42.12 5.24 -27.44
C SER A 82 43.08 6.15 -28.23
N GLU A 83 44.23 5.65 -28.70
CA GLU A 83 45.31 6.46 -29.24
C GLU A 83 45.02 7.04 -30.64
N TYR A 84 43.97 6.61 -31.35
CA TYR A 84 43.71 7.02 -32.74
C TYR A 84 42.66 8.14 -32.94
N SER A 85 42.08 8.73 -31.89
CA SER A 85 40.94 9.67 -32.03
C SER A 85 41.13 11.06 -31.39
N SER A 86 42.36 11.50 -31.12
CA SER A 86 42.62 12.84 -30.56
C SER A 86 42.71 13.96 -31.60
N GLU A 87 42.91 13.67 -32.90
CA GLU A 87 43.25 14.70 -33.90
C GLU A 87 42.05 15.38 -34.60
N ASN A 88 40.79 15.04 -34.30
CA ASN A 88 39.62 15.62 -35.00
C ASN A 88 38.46 16.04 -34.07
N ARG A 89 38.76 16.46 -32.83
CA ARG A 89 37.72 16.77 -31.82
C ARG A 89 37.02 18.13 -31.95
N ASP A 90 37.53 19.05 -32.76
CA ASP A 90 37.02 20.43 -32.76
C ASP A 90 35.75 20.65 -33.60
N ASP A 91 35.44 19.78 -34.57
CA ASP A 91 34.30 20.01 -35.49
C ASP A 91 33.03 19.17 -35.19
N ALA A 92 33.12 18.12 -34.37
CA ALA A 92 32.00 17.19 -34.14
C ALA A 92 31.14 17.52 -32.88
N GLN A 93 31.60 18.38 -31.97
CA GLN A 93 30.90 18.67 -30.71
C GLN A 93 29.62 19.51 -30.84
N ARG A 94 29.30 20.05 -32.02
CA ARG A 94 28.24 21.06 -32.16
C ARG A 94 26.86 20.57 -32.60
N LYS A 95 26.64 19.30 -32.97
CA LYS A 95 25.39 18.95 -33.66
C LYS A 95 24.46 17.88 -33.11
N ASN A 96 24.79 17.04 -32.13
CA ASN A 96 23.75 16.18 -31.52
C ASN A 96 24.18 15.70 -30.12
N GLY A 97 23.66 16.34 -29.07
CA GLY A 97 23.78 15.88 -27.68
C GLY A 97 22.93 14.65 -27.40
N ARG A 98 23.24 13.52 -28.05
CA ARG A 98 22.67 12.20 -27.74
C ARG A 98 23.78 11.23 -27.38
N ASP A 99 23.50 10.42 -26.37
CA ASP A 99 24.40 9.60 -25.56
C ASP A 99 25.09 8.42 -26.30
N HIS A 100 25.49 8.59 -27.57
CA HIS A 100 26.05 7.53 -28.42
C HIS A 100 27.55 7.24 -28.18
N ALA A 101 28.20 7.89 -27.21
CA ALA A 101 29.63 7.68 -26.96
C ALA A 101 29.96 6.41 -26.16
N ASP A 102 28.96 5.71 -25.61
CA ASP A 102 29.16 4.55 -24.72
C ASP A 102 28.88 3.18 -25.37
N GLU A 103 28.68 3.13 -26.70
CA GLU A 103 28.27 1.91 -27.41
C GLU A 103 29.41 1.08 -28.01
N THR A 104 30.66 1.54 -27.97
CA THR A 104 31.76 0.89 -28.72
C THR A 104 32.57 -0.15 -27.94
N GLN A 105 32.35 -0.34 -26.63
CA GLN A 105 33.06 -1.36 -25.88
C GLN A 105 32.24 -2.66 -25.80
N PRO A 106 32.83 -3.84 -26.09
CA PRO A 106 32.15 -5.11 -25.91
C PRO A 106 31.84 -5.29 -24.42
N ARG A 107 30.56 -5.39 -24.09
CA ARG A 107 30.08 -5.64 -22.73
C ARG A 107 28.98 -6.68 -22.72
N PHE A 108 28.95 -7.48 -21.67
CA PHE A 108 27.81 -8.30 -21.32
C PHE A 108 26.73 -7.42 -20.67
N GLU A 109 25.51 -7.54 -21.16
CA GLU A 109 24.33 -6.90 -20.56
C GLU A 109 23.17 -7.89 -20.48
N LEU A 110 22.34 -7.74 -19.45
CA LEU A 110 21.14 -8.55 -19.29
C LEU A 110 20.13 -8.14 -20.37
N GLN A 111 19.64 -9.11 -21.14
CA GLN A 111 18.63 -8.88 -22.18
C GLN A 111 17.31 -9.57 -21.80
N ARG A 112 16.20 -8.87 -21.99
CA ARG A 112 14.85 -9.44 -21.91
C ARG A 112 14.41 -9.92 -23.29
N ARG A 113 13.98 -11.18 -23.36
CA ARG A 113 13.33 -11.75 -24.54
C ARG A 113 11.85 -11.35 -24.55
N LEU A 114 11.40 -10.77 -25.67
CA LEU A 114 10.01 -10.41 -25.91
C LEU A 114 9.25 -11.60 -26.54
N PRO A 115 7.90 -11.60 -26.49
CA PRO A 115 7.08 -12.70 -27.03
C PRO A 115 7.27 -12.95 -28.54
N ASP A 116 7.68 -11.93 -29.29
CA ASP A 116 8.02 -12.01 -30.72
C ASP A 116 9.40 -12.64 -30.98
N GLY A 117 10.13 -13.02 -29.92
CA GLY A 117 11.47 -13.60 -29.98
C GLY A 117 12.58 -12.56 -30.06
N SER A 118 12.26 -11.27 -30.23
CA SER A 118 13.26 -10.19 -30.20
C SER A 118 13.83 -10.01 -28.79
N THR A 119 14.99 -9.36 -28.69
CA THR A 119 15.60 -9.03 -27.40
C THR A 119 15.72 -7.52 -27.24
N ARG A 120 15.54 -7.06 -26.01
CA ARG A 120 15.86 -5.69 -25.60
C ARG A 120 16.72 -5.71 -24.34
N LYS A 121 17.44 -4.63 -24.09
CA LYS A 121 18.13 -4.45 -22.82
C LYS A 121 17.14 -4.53 -21.65
N ALA A 122 17.52 -5.25 -20.60
CA ALA A 122 16.75 -5.31 -19.37
C ALA A 122 16.75 -3.94 -18.70
N ASP A 123 15.57 -3.49 -18.26
CA ASP A 123 15.46 -2.26 -17.46
C ASP A 123 16.01 -2.48 -16.04
N GLU A 124 16.12 -1.40 -15.26
CA GLU A 124 16.63 -1.48 -13.89
C GLU A 124 15.78 -2.38 -12.98
N ALA A 125 14.46 -2.36 -13.17
CA ALA A 125 13.56 -3.18 -12.36
C ALA A 125 13.71 -4.68 -12.68
N GLU A 126 13.91 -5.02 -13.95
CA GLU A 126 14.16 -6.38 -14.45
C GLU A 126 15.51 -6.90 -13.99
N ARG A 127 16.56 -6.07 -14.01
CA ARG A 127 17.87 -6.41 -13.43
C ARG A 127 17.76 -6.73 -11.95
N ARG A 128 17.13 -5.85 -11.17
CA ARG A 128 16.90 -6.07 -9.74
C ARG A 128 16.08 -7.33 -9.47
N ALA A 129 15.05 -7.60 -10.28
CA ALA A 129 14.26 -8.82 -10.16
C ALA A 129 15.10 -10.09 -10.43
N ALA A 130 15.97 -10.05 -11.45
CA ALA A 130 16.90 -11.14 -11.74
C ALA A 130 17.93 -11.33 -10.61
N ASP A 131 18.42 -10.24 -10.01
CA ASP A 131 19.33 -10.28 -8.87
C ASP A 131 18.66 -10.89 -7.63
N LEU A 132 17.45 -10.44 -7.30
CA LEU A 132 16.67 -11.04 -6.21
C LEU A 132 16.39 -12.53 -6.46
N GLN A 133 16.04 -12.90 -7.69
CA GLN A 133 15.82 -14.31 -8.03
C GLN A 133 17.10 -15.14 -7.87
N ALA A 134 18.27 -14.60 -8.25
CA ALA A 134 19.55 -15.25 -8.04
C ALA A 134 19.88 -15.41 -6.55
N LYS A 135 19.67 -14.36 -5.74
CA LYS A 135 19.82 -14.40 -4.27
C LYS A 135 18.93 -15.48 -3.64
N ILE A 136 17.65 -15.50 -3.98
CA ILE A 136 16.69 -16.50 -3.46
C ILE A 136 17.11 -17.92 -3.83
N LYS A 137 17.53 -18.17 -5.07
CA LYS A 137 18.00 -19.50 -5.51
C LYS A 137 19.26 -19.94 -4.76
N GLN A 138 20.24 -19.05 -4.59
CA GLN A 138 21.46 -19.35 -3.85
C GLN A 138 21.18 -19.58 -2.36
N ALA A 139 20.31 -18.77 -1.76
CA ALA A 139 19.85 -18.97 -0.38
C ALA A 139 19.14 -20.33 -0.24
N ALA A 140 18.28 -20.71 -1.19
CA ALA A 140 17.60 -22.01 -1.17
C ALA A 140 18.59 -23.18 -1.22
N ALA A 141 19.58 -23.12 -2.13
CA ALA A 141 20.61 -24.14 -2.25
C ALA A 141 21.46 -24.24 -0.97
N TYR A 142 21.92 -23.10 -0.45
CA TYR A 142 22.71 -23.04 0.78
C TYR A 142 21.95 -23.59 1.98
N VAL A 143 20.69 -23.18 2.14
CA VAL A 143 19.85 -23.58 3.26
C VAL A 143 19.47 -25.06 3.18
N ALA A 144 19.35 -25.64 1.99
CA ALA A 144 19.03 -27.07 1.84
C ALA A 144 20.02 -27.98 2.59
N ASP A 145 21.30 -27.58 2.65
CA ASP A 145 22.39 -28.35 3.27
C ASP A 145 22.51 -28.13 4.80
N LEU A 146 21.77 -27.18 5.38
CA LEU A 146 21.84 -26.84 6.81
C LEU A 146 20.95 -27.75 7.67
N SER A 147 21.42 -28.06 8.89
CA SER A 147 20.59 -28.70 9.91
C SER A 147 19.45 -27.76 10.38
N PRO A 148 18.34 -28.27 10.95
CA PRO A 148 17.22 -27.44 11.40
C PRO A 148 17.64 -26.30 12.36
N ASP A 149 18.56 -26.57 13.29
CA ASP A 149 19.07 -25.56 14.23
C ASP A 149 19.93 -24.52 13.52
N GLN A 150 20.75 -24.94 12.55
CA GLN A 150 21.54 -24.03 11.72
C GLN A 150 20.66 -23.15 10.83
N LYS A 151 19.56 -23.69 10.29
CA LYS A 151 18.55 -22.92 9.54
C LYS A 151 17.94 -21.81 10.40
N LEU A 152 17.59 -22.14 11.64
CA LEU A 152 17.04 -21.20 12.59
C LEU A 152 18.04 -20.08 12.92
N GLN A 153 19.29 -20.44 13.18
CA GLN A 153 20.35 -19.46 13.46
C GLN A 153 20.62 -18.56 12.26
N TRP A 154 20.75 -19.14 11.06
CA TRP A 154 20.91 -18.38 9.82
C TRP A 154 19.75 -17.42 9.58
N ALA A 155 18.50 -17.84 9.81
CA ALA A 155 17.33 -16.97 9.67
C ALA A 155 17.34 -15.80 10.67
N ARG A 156 17.83 -16.00 11.91
CA ARG A 156 18.02 -14.91 12.87
C ARG A 156 19.05 -13.89 12.39
N GLU A 157 20.17 -14.37 11.88
CA GLU A 157 21.24 -13.53 11.35
C GLU A 157 20.76 -12.73 10.13
N GLN A 158 20.05 -13.36 9.18
CA GLN A 158 19.45 -12.66 8.04
C GLN A 158 18.44 -11.60 8.49
N ARG A 159 17.56 -11.94 9.44
CA ARG A 159 16.62 -10.96 9.99
C ARG A 159 17.35 -9.76 10.60
N GLN A 160 18.47 -9.97 11.31
CA GLN A 160 19.25 -8.88 11.90
C GLN A 160 19.88 -8.00 10.81
N VAL A 161 20.48 -8.59 9.78
CA VAL A 161 21.01 -7.82 8.64
C VAL A 161 19.91 -7.00 7.97
N GLY A 162 18.71 -7.56 7.81
CA GLY A 162 17.54 -6.84 7.32
C GLY A 162 17.14 -5.68 8.24
N ASN A 163 17.23 -5.86 9.56
CA ASN A 163 16.94 -4.80 10.54
C ASN A 163 17.96 -3.66 10.44
N ASP A 164 19.24 -3.98 10.26
CA ASP A 164 20.31 -2.99 10.13
C ASP A 164 20.08 -2.15 8.85
N LEU A 165 19.80 -2.80 7.71
CA LEU A 165 19.45 -2.12 6.46
C LEU A 165 18.18 -1.27 6.57
N PHE A 166 17.19 -1.75 7.34
CA PHE A 166 15.96 -1.00 7.60
C PHE A 166 16.25 0.28 8.41
N ALA A 167 17.12 0.21 9.41
CA ALA A 167 17.55 1.37 10.20
C ALA A 167 18.29 2.41 9.35
N GLU A 168 19.07 1.97 8.35
CA GLU A 168 19.70 2.80 7.32
C GLU A 168 18.73 3.39 6.29
N LYS A 169 17.42 3.09 6.40
CA LYS A 169 16.36 3.48 5.44
C LYS A 169 16.54 2.87 4.04
N ARG A 170 17.31 1.79 3.91
CA ARG A 170 17.49 1.03 2.68
C ARG A 170 16.40 -0.04 2.56
N TYR A 171 15.14 0.39 2.42
CA TYR A 171 13.98 -0.49 2.50
C TYR A 171 13.93 -1.56 1.39
N GLU A 172 14.41 -1.23 0.19
CA GLU A 172 14.48 -2.18 -0.93
C GLU A 172 15.45 -3.32 -0.61
N ASP A 173 16.67 -2.99 -0.16
CA ASP A 173 17.69 -3.98 0.21
C ASP A 173 17.26 -4.81 1.43
N ALA A 174 16.65 -4.17 2.43
CA ALA A 174 16.10 -4.86 3.59
C ALA A 174 15.01 -5.87 3.16
N THR A 175 14.16 -5.51 2.21
CA THR A 175 13.12 -6.38 1.65
C THR A 175 13.73 -7.62 1.00
N ASP A 176 14.78 -7.46 0.19
CA ASP A 176 15.50 -8.60 -0.41
C ASP A 176 16.01 -9.57 0.67
N VAL A 177 16.66 -9.04 1.72
CA VAL A 177 17.20 -9.85 2.81
C VAL A 177 16.08 -10.58 3.57
N TYR A 178 14.99 -9.90 3.91
CA TYR A 178 13.86 -10.55 4.56
C TYR A 178 13.20 -11.63 3.69
N LEU A 179 13.13 -11.43 2.36
CA LEU A 179 12.65 -12.46 1.44
C LEU A 179 13.56 -13.68 1.41
N THR A 180 14.89 -13.50 1.42
CA THR A 180 15.82 -14.63 1.55
C THR A 180 15.65 -15.37 2.88
N CYS A 181 15.33 -14.65 3.96
CA CYS A 181 15.03 -15.27 5.26
C CYS A 181 13.79 -16.20 5.20
N LEU A 182 12.79 -15.90 4.36
CA LEU A 182 11.60 -16.77 4.20
C LEU A 182 11.94 -18.14 3.59
N VAL A 183 12.95 -18.20 2.71
CA VAL A 183 13.38 -19.43 2.03
C VAL A 183 13.79 -20.52 3.03
N ALA A 184 14.41 -20.14 4.15
CA ALA A 184 14.80 -21.10 5.17
C ALA A 184 13.63 -21.76 5.91
N MET A 185 12.48 -21.09 5.94
CA MET A 185 11.30 -21.58 6.65
C MET A 185 10.47 -22.53 5.80
N ASP A 186 10.42 -22.33 4.49
CA ASP A 186 9.67 -23.21 3.58
C ASP A 186 10.32 -24.60 3.44
N ALA A 187 11.66 -24.67 3.52
CA ALA A 187 12.40 -25.93 3.40
C ALA A 187 12.11 -26.96 4.52
N GLY A 188 11.57 -26.51 5.66
CA GLY A 188 11.20 -27.38 6.78
C GLY A 188 9.77 -27.93 6.72
N SER A 189 8.91 -27.35 5.87
CA SER A 189 7.49 -27.71 5.75
C SER A 189 7.22 -28.78 4.70
N VAL A 190 8.28 -29.36 4.10
CA VAL A 190 8.13 -30.49 3.17
C VAL A 190 7.47 -31.63 3.92
N LYS A 191 6.14 -31.67 3.80
CA LYS A 191 5.29 -32.78 4.19
C LYS A 191 6.00 -34.01 3.64
N THR A 192 6.35 -34.94 4.51
CA THR A 192 6.77 -36.28 4.14
C THR A 192 5.56 -36.93 3.46
N CYS A 193 5.40 -36.62 2.17
CA CYS A 193 4.41 -37.17 1.25
C CYS A 193 4.85 -38.58 0.91
N GLY A 194 4.81 -39.48 1.88
CA GLY A 194 5.41 -40.79 1.73
C GLY A 194 5.12 -41.70 2.90
N GLY A 195 3.83 -42.03 3.07
CA GLY A 195 3.37 -43.28 3.65
C GLY A 195 3.83 -43.60 5.07
N SER A 196 3.03 -43.23 6.06
CA SER A 196 2.38 -44.25 6.89
C SER A 196 1.30 -43.60 7.75
N ILE A 197 0.09 -44.10 7.61
CA ILE A 197 -1.04 -43.84 8.49
C ILE A 197 -0.74 -44.61 9.77
N GLU A 198 0.02 -44.04 10.71
CA GLU A 198 0.06 -44.58 12.07
C GLU A 198 -0.37 -43.53 13.08
N HIS A 199 -1.52 -43.83 13.68
CA HIS A 199 -2.20 -43.10 14.74
C HIS A 199 -1.28 -42.98 15.96
N GLY A 200 -0.67 -41.81 16.13
CA GLY A 200 0.27 -41.60 17.22
C GLY A 200 0.47 -40.16 17.65
N GLY A 201 -0.59 -39.34 17.67
CA GLY A 201 -0.86 -38.22 18.59
C GLY A 201 0.23 -37.23 19.08
N LYS A 202 1.47 -37.26 18.59
CA LYS A 202 2.51 -36.30 18.96
C LYS A 202 2.29 -35.03 18.15
N LYS A 203 1.58 -34.08 18.79
CA LYS A 203 1.38 -32.72 18.27
C LYS A 203 2.74 -32.16 17.83
N ASN A 204 2.77 -31.67 16.60
CA ASN A 204 3.94 -31.14 15.93
C ASN A 204 4.34 -29.77 16.53
N THR A 205 4.79 -29.75 17.79
CA THR A 205 5.04 -28.54 18.58
C THR A 205 6.19 -27.70 18.01
N GLY A 206 7.16 -28.31 17.33
CA GLY A 206 8.34 -27.61 16.79
C GLY A 206 8.03 -26.58 15.68
N SER A 207 6.98 -26.80 14.88
CA SER A 207 6.62 -25.87 13.79
C SER A 207 6.13 -24.53 14.34
N SER A 208 5.41 -24.56 15.46
CA SER A 208 4.78 -23.36 16.05
C SER A 208 5.82 -22.36 16.57
N ASP A 209 6.98 -22.84 17.00
CA ASP A 209 8.05 -22.02 17.55
C ASP A 209 8.79 -21.24 16.46
N ILE A 210 9.07 -21.87 15.33
CA ILE A 210 9.70 -21.22 14.15
C ILE A 210 8.77 -20.14 13.61
N ASP A 211 7.49 -20.47 13.48
CA ASP A 211 6.46 -19.55 13.02
C ASP A 211 6.38 -18.29 13.92
N ARG A 212 6.34 -18.48 15.25
CA ARG A 212 6.26 -17.38 16.22
C ARG A 212 7.54 -16.55 16.30
N LYS A 213 8.70 -17.20 16.33
CA LYS A 213 9.99 -16.52 16.59
C LYS A 213 10.60 -15.87 15.35
N ILE A 214 10.33 -16.41 14.16
CA ILE A 214 10.98 -15.96 12.92
C ILE A 214 9.95 -15.52 11.88
N ARG A 215 9.02 -16.40 11.49
CA ARG A 215 8.14 -16.16 10.32
C ARG A 215 7.30 -14.92 10.48
N ILE A 216 6.58 -14.80 11.61
CA ILE A 216 5.71 -13.66 11.87
C ILE A 216 6.50 -12.34 11.96
N PRO A 217 7.61 -12.25 12.73
CA PRO A 217 8.45 -11.05 12.73
C PRO A 217 8.95 -10.64 11.35
N VAL A 218 9.40 -11.60 10.53
CA VAL A 218 9.91 -11.30 9.17
C VAL A 218 8.79 -10.80 8.26
N LEU A 219 7.60 -11.42 8.29
CA LEU A 219 6.44 -10.96 7.52
C LEU A 219 5.95 -9.56 7.96
N LEU A 220 6.00 -9.29 9.28
CA LEU A 220 5.72 -7.97 9.82
C LEU A 220 6.74 -6.94 9.32
N ASN A 221 8.02 -7.28 9.28
CA ASN A 221 9.06 -6.38 8.74
C ASN A 221 8.87 -6.09 7.26
N LEU A 222 8.58 -7.13 6.47
CA LEU A 222 8.26 -6.99 5.05
C LEU A 222 7.06 -6.08 4.83
N SER A 223 5.99 -6.21 5.63
CA SER A 223 4.83 -5.32 5.53
C SER A 223 5.19 -3.88 5.87
N LEU A 224 6.06 -3.67 6.85
CA LEU A 224 6.53 -2.33 7.21
C LEU A 224 7.42 -1.71 6.14
N CYS A 225 8.38 -2.44 5.56
CA CYS A 225 9.17 -1.98 4.40
C CYS A 225 8.24 -1.54 3.27
N ALA A 226 7.25 -2.39 2.92
CA ALA A 226 6.29 -2.09 1.87
C ALA A 226 5.45 -0.83 2.17
N LEU A 227 5.07 -0.59 3.43
CA LEU A 227 4.40 0.67 3.84
C LEU A 227 5.31 1.89 3.68
N LYS A 228 6.60 1.79 4.07
CA LYS A 228 7.57 2.90 3.94
C LYS A 228 7.87 3.25 2.48
N GLU A 229 7.77 2.27 1.58
CA GLU A 229 7.89 2.46 0.13
C GLU A 229 6.60 2.90 -0.57
N GLY A 230 5.47 2.99 0.15
CA GLY A 230 4.15 3.28 -0.43
C GLY A 230 3.54 2.13 -1.23
N LYS A 231 4.12 0.91 -1.15
CA LYS A 231 3.63 -0.31 -1.81
C LYS A 231 2.53 -0.96 -0.97
N ASN A 232 1.46 -0.22 -0.68
CA ASN A 232 0.39 -0.59 0.27
C ASN A 232 -0.28 -1.94 -0.03
N ALA A 233 -0.54 -2.25 -1.30
CA ALA A 233 -1.09 -3.54 -1.71
C ALA A 233 -0.18 -4.74 -1.36
N LYS A 234 1.15 -4.56 -1.41
CA LYS A 234 2.11 -5.61 -0.98
C LYS A 234 2.12 -5.75 0.55
N ALA A 235 2.06 -4.64 1.28
CA ALA A 235 1.98 -4.66 2.74
C ALA A 235 0.75 -5.44 3.24
N GLU A 236 -0.41 -5.24 2.61
CA GLU A 236 -1.64 -5.99 2.90
C GLU A 236 -1.45 -7.50 2.65
N LYS A 237 -0.80 -7.89 1.54
CA LYS A 237 -0.50 -9.30 1.23
C LYS A 237 0.41 -9.94 2.28
N PHE A 238 1.49 -9.26 2.68
CA PHE A 238 2.38 -9.78 3.72
C PHE A 238 1.68 -9.98 5.07
N CYS A 239 0.81 -9.04 5.46
CA CYS A 239 0.00 -9.22 6.68
C CYS A 239 -1.02 -10.36 6.53
N THR A 240 -1.57 -10.56 5.34
CA THR A 240 -2.48 -11.67 5.06
C THR A 240 -1.76 -13.02 5.20
N PHE A 241 -0.56 -13.15 4.64
CA PHE A 241 0.29 -14.34 4.84
C PHE A 241 0.64 -14.56 6.32
N ALA A 242 0.81 -13.49 7.10
CA ALA A 242 1.04 -13.63 8.54
C ALA A 242 -0.19 -14.18 9.28
N LEU A 243 -1.41 -13.87 8.84
CA LEU A 243 -2.66 -14.36 9.43
C LEU A 243 -3.02 -15.80 9.03
N GLU A 244 -2.41 -16.33 7.98
CA GLU A 244 -2.48 -17.75 7.63
C GLU A 244 -1.75 -18.62 8.67
N VAL A 245 -0.82 -18.04 9.42
CA VAL A 245 -0.12 -18.68 10.52
C VAL A 245 -0.95 -18.54 11.81
N PRO A 246 -1.26 -19.63 12.55
CA PRO A 246 -2.09 -19.55 13.75
C PRO A 246 -1.58 -18.56 14.80
N ALA A 247 -0.26 -18.49 15.02
CA ALA A 247 0.35 -17.53 15.94
C ALA A 247 0.25 -16.06 15.47
N GLY A 248 -0.06 -15.82 14.19
CA GLY A 248 -0.27 -14.48 13.65
C GLY A 248 -1.67 -13.95 13.93
N GLN A 249 -2.66 -14.84 14.09
CA GLN A 249 -4.05 -14.48 14.41
C GLN A 249 -4.22 -13.92 15.82
N SER A 250 -3.27 -14.20 16.71
CA SER A 250 -3.20 -13.64 18.07
C SER A 250 -2.30 -12.40 18.16
N ASN A 251 -1.71 -11.93 17.05
CA ASN A 251 -0.76 -10.83 17.06
C ASN A 251 -1.42 -9.51 16.60
N ALA A 252 -1.59 -8.58 17.54
CA ALA A 252 -2.23 -7.28 17.27
C ALA A 252 -1.54 -6.48 16.15
N LYS A 253 -0.20 -6.52 16.07
CA LYS A 253 0.59 -5.77 15.08
C LYS A 253 0.24 -6.17 13.64
N VAL A 254 -0.14 -7.42 13.42
CA VAL A 254 -0.54 -7.92 12.09
C VAL A 254 -1.82 -7.23 11.62
N PHE A 255 -2.83 -7.16 12.49
CA PHE A 255 -4.08 -6.46 12.20
C PHE A 255 -3.88 -4.96 12.06
N PHE A 256 -3.10 -4.33 12.94
CA PHE A 256 -2.77 -2.91 12.85
C PHE A 256 -2.14 -2.55 11.49
N ARG A 257 -1.08 -3.26 11.09
CA ARG A 257 -0.39 -2.98 9.81
C ARG A 257 -1.27 -3.29 8.60
N ARG A 258 -2.10 -4.33 8.65
CA ARG A 258 -3.07 -4.62 7.57
C ARG A 258 -4.16 -3.55 7.48
N GLY A 259 -4.70 -3.12 8.61
CA GLY A 259 -5.70 -2.06 8.70
C GLY A 259 -5.17 -0.75 8.11
N ARG A 260 -3.95 -0.37 8.48
CA ARG A 260 -3.26 0.79 7.89
C ARG A 260 -3.05 0.65 6.38
N ALA A 261 -2.59 -0.51 5.90
CA ALA A 261 -2.43 -0.76 4.46
C ALA A 261 -3.75 -0.64 3.70
N ARG A 262 -4.83 -1.22 4.23
CA ARG A 262 -6.19 -1.15 3.67
C ARG A 262 -6.74 0.28 3.66
N MET A 263 -6.51 1.03 4.74
CA MET A 263 -6.88 2.44 4.81
C MET A 263 -6.22 3.24 3.68
N LEU A 264 -4.92 3.03 3.46
CA LEU A 264 -4.17 3.69 2.39
C LEU A 264 -4.56 3.24 0.97
N ASN A 265 -5.16 2.05 0.83
CA ASN A 265 -5.76 1.55 -0.41
C ASN A 265 -7.20 2.03 -0.63
N GLY A 266 -7.81 2.77 0.31
CA GLY A 266 -9.21 3.19 0.26
C GLY A 266 -10.22 2.11 0.68
N HIS A 267 -9.75 0.98 1.21
CA HIS A 267 -10.59 -0.12 1.73
C HIS A 267 -11.02 0.16 3.18
N TYR A 268 -11.76 1.25 3.41
CA TYR A 268 -12.02 1.79 4.74
C TYR A 268 -12.75 0.84 5.69
N ARG A 269 -13.78 0.15 5.20
CA ARG A 269 -14.53 -0.84 6.02
C ARG A 269 -13.63 -1.94 6.56
N GLY A 270 -12.83 -2.55 5.69
CA GLY A 270 -11.89 -3.61 6.09
C GLY A 270 -10.78 -3.08 6.99
N ALA A 271 -10.34 -1.84 6.79
CA ALA A 271 -9.39 -1.17 7.68
C ALA A 271 -9.96 -1.01 9.09
N ARG A 272 -11.23 -0.59 9.22
CA ARG A 272 -11.91 -0.42 10.50
C ARG A 272 -12.03 -1.72 11.28
N GLU A 273 -12.40 -2.80 10.59
CA GLU A 273 -12.50 -4.14 11.17
C GLU A 273 -11.14 -4.62 11.71
N ASP A 274 -10.07 -4.40 10.94
CA ASP A 274 -8.71 -4.76 11.35
C ASP A 274 -8.21 -3.93 12.54
N LEU A 275 -8.40 -2.60 12.53
CA LEU A 275 -7.97 -1.73 13.64
C LEU A 275 -8.72 -2.05 14.94
N ARG A 276 -10.03 -2.33 14.87
CA ARG A 276 -10.80 -2.79 16.05
C ARG A 276 -10.27 -4.10 16.58
N LYS A 277 -10.01 -5.08 15.69
CA LYS A 277 -9.46 -6.37 16.12
C LYS A 277 -8.08 -6.23 16.77
N SER A 278 -7.28 -5.28 16.30
CA SER A 278 -6.01 -4.93 16.94
C SER A 278 -6.19 -4.39 18.35
N LEU A 279 -7.17 -3.50 18.59
CA LEU A 279 -7.49 -2.99 19.93
C LEU A 279 -7.93 -4.12 20.87
N ASP A 280 -8.85 -4.97 20.42
CA ASP A 280 -9.34 -6.10 21.22
C ASP A 280 -8.18 -7.01 21.68
N LEU A 281 -7.22 -7.27 20.80
CA LEU A 281 -6.04 -8.09 21.11
C LEU A 281 -5.07 -7.38 22.06
N ILE A 282 -4.86 -6.07 21.93
CA ILE A 282 -4.03 -5.29 22.85
C ILE A 282 -4.64 -5.31 24.25
N ASP A 283 -5.95 -5.06 24.36
CA ASP A 283 -6.66 -5.06 25.64
C ASP A 283 -6.59 -6.44 26.30
N THR A 284 -6.81 -7.52 25.54
CA THR A 284 -6.66 -8.91 26.05
C THR A 284 -5.23 -9.19 26.53
N THR A 285 -4.22 -8.73 25.78
CA THR A 285 -2.80 -8.99 26.14
C THR A 285 -2.39 -8.18 27.37
N ALA A 286 -2.90 -6.95 27.53
CA ALA A 286 -2.64 -6.10 28.69
C ALA A 286 -3.23 -6.69 29.99
N GLU A 287 -4.36 -7.40 29.91
CA GLU A 287 -4.94 -8.12 31.05
C GLU A 287 -4.07 -9.32 31.49
N GLU A 288 -3.41 -9.99 30.55
CA GLU A 288 -2.56 -11.16 30.82
C GLU A 288 -1.17 -10.79 31.38
N HIS A 289 -0.59 -9.66 30.95
CA HIS A 289 0.78 -9.27 31.27
C HIS A 289 0.85 -8.10 32.28
N LEU A 290 0.71 -8.43 33.57
CA LEU A 290 0.68 -7.48 34.70
C LEU A 290 2.03 -6.79 35.06
N SER A 291 3.05 -6.83 34.20
CA SER A 291 4.31 -6.13 34.49
C SER A 291 4.16 -4.62 34.26
N ARG A 292 4.77 -3.81 35.14
CA ARG A 292 4.66 -2.34 35.06
C ARG A 292 5.32 -1.76 33.79
N GLU A 293 6.31 -2.46 33.25
CA GLU A 293 7.05 -2.04 32.05
C GLU A 293 6.25 -2.34 30.78
N ASP A 294 5.63 -3.51 30.70
CA ASP A 294 4.80 -3.91 29.56
C ASP A 294 3.54 -3.05 29.44
N ALA A 295 2.95 -2.63 30.56
CA ALA A 295 1.78 -1.75 30.57
C ALA A 295 2.01 -0.45 29.78
N LYS A 296 3.21 0.17 29.88
CA LYS A 296 3.51 1.38 29.12
C LYS A 296 3.64 1.12 27.62
N LEU A 297 4.12 -0.06 27.23
CA LEU A 297 4.22 -0.43 25.84
C LEU A 297 2.82 -0.64 25.24
N TYR A 298 1.94 -1.35 25.94
CA TYR A 298 0.55 -1.56 25.49
C TYR A 298 -0.24 -0.26 25.37
N GLU A 299 -0.10 0.68 26.30
CA GLU A 299 -0.76 1.98 26.20
C GLU A 299 -0.32 2.77 24.96
N ARG A 300 0.98 2.73 24.62
CA ARG A 300 1.49 3.36 23.38
C ARG A 300 0.94 2.68 22.13
N GLU A 301 0.90 1.35 22.11
CA GLU A 301 0.34 0.60 20.99
C GLU A 301 -1.16 0.90 20.82
N LYS A 302 -1.91 0.97 21.93
CA LYS A 302 -3.33 1.34 21.96
C LYS A 302 -3.55 2.75 21.44
N GLU A 303 -2.78 3.73 21.91
CA GLU A 303 -2.84 5.11 21.44
C GLU A 303 -2.56 5.22 19.94
N ALA A 304 -1.56 4.48 19.45
CA ALA A 304 -1.24 4.44 18.02
C ALA A 304 -2.40 3.91 17.17
N VAL A 305 -3.09 2.86 17.64
CA VAL A 305 -4.27 2.31 16.95
C VAL A 305 -5.44 3.30 16.97
N LEU A 306 -5.71 3.95 18.10
CA LEU A 306 -6.76 4.96 18.22
C LEU A 306 -6.53 6.15 17.29
N LYS A 307 -5.28 6.61 17.18
CA LYS A 307 -4.90 7.68 16.26
C LYS A 307 -5.10 7.30 14.79
N GLU A 308 -4.81 6.05 14.41
CA GLU A 308 -5.12 5.58 13.05
C GLU A 308 -6.63 5.43 12.81
N MET A 309 -7.41 5.08 13.84
CA MET A 309 -8.88 5.06 13.74
C MET A 309 -9.48 6.45 13.53
N GLU A 310 -8.98 7.47 14.22
CA GLU A 310 -9.42 8.86 14.02
C GLU A 310 -9.11 9.35 12.58
N LYS A 311 -7.91 9.02 12.07
CA LYS A 311 -7.56 9.30 10.67
C LYS A 311 -8.52 8.60 9.71
N LEU A 312 -8.89 7.34 10.00
CA LEU A 312 -9.84 6.57 9.20
C LEU A 312 -11.22 7.24 9.17
N ASP A 313 -11.73 7.69 10.31
CA ASP A 313 -13.02 8.41 10.39
C ASP A 313 -13.02 9.66 9.50
N THR A 314 -11.92 10.41 9.51
CA THR A 314 -11.74 11.59 8.65
C THR A 314 -11.76 11.23 7.16
N LEU A 315 -11.03 10.19 6.77
CA LEU A 315 -10.95 9.72 5.38
C LEU A 315 -12.28 9.17 4.86
N GLU A 316 -13.04 8.47 5.71
CA GLU A 316 -14.38 7.98 5.36
C GLU A 316 -15.35 9.14 5.07
N LEU A 317 -15.35 10.17 5.93
CA LEU A 317 -16.17 11.37 5.73
C LEU A 317 -15.80 12.08 4.42
N GLU A 318 -14.51 12.25 4.15
CA GLU A 318 -14.04 12.85 2.89
C GLU A 318 -14.45 12.02 1.67
N ALA A 319 -14.35 10.70 1.75
CA ALA A 319 -14.74 9.79 0.68
C ALA A 319 -16.25 9.87 0.40
N GLU A 320 -17.09 9.94 1.42
CA GLU A 320 -18.54 10.11 1.28
C GLU A 320 -18.88 11.47 0.64
N GLN A 321 -18.25 12.55 1.09
CA GLN A 321 -18.42 13.88 0.48
C GLN A 321 -18.02 13.88 -0.99
N ASN A 322 -16.92 13.23 -1.34
CA ASN A 322 -16.45 13.12 -2.72
C ASN A 322 -17.41 12.30 -3.58
N LEU A 323 -17.93 11.18 -3.07
CA LEU A 323 -18.95 10.38 -3.74
C LEU A 323 -20.23 11.19 -3.98
N SER A 324 -20.68 11.97 -3.00
CA SER A 324 -21.84 12.86 -3.13
C SER A 324 -21.61 13.92 -4.21
N ARG A 325 -20.43 14.55 -4.24
CA ARG A 325 -20.04 15.51 -5.29
C ARG A 325 -20.03 14.86 -6.68
N GLN A 326 -19.47 13.66 -6.81
CA GLN A 326 -19.44 12.92 -8.07
C GLN A 326 -20.85 12.56 -8.55
N LYS A 327 -21.72 12.07 -7.65
CA LYS A 327 -23.13 11.79 -7.98
C LYS A 327 -23.86 13.04 -8.47
N LYS A 328 -23.68 14.18 -7.81
CA LYS A 328 -24.26 15.47 -8.24
C LYS A 328 -23.74 15.91 -9.61
N ALA A 329 -22.43 15.80 -9.84
CA ALA A 329 -21.82 16.13 -11.12
C ALA A 329 -22.33 15.22 -12.25
N MET A 330 -22.49 13.92 -11.97
CA MET A 330 -23.01 12.94 -12.93
C MET A 330 -24.49 13.20 -13.28
N ARG A 331 -25.34 13.50 -12.29
CA ARG A 331 -26.75 13.91 -12.52
C ARG A 331 -26.82 15.13 -13.43
N LYS A 332 -25.97 16.14 -13.18
CA LYS A 332 -25.88 17.35 -14.01
C LYS A 332 -25.41 17.06 -15.44
N ALA A 333 -24.46 16.13 -15.62
CA ALA A 333 -23.92 15.77 -16.93
C ALA A 333 -24.92 14.99 -17.80
N LEU A 334 -25.77 14.15 -17.19
CA LEU A 334 -26.77 13.34 -17.88
C LEU A 334 -28.05 14.11 -18.28
N GLY A 335 -28.03 15.45 -18.19
CA GLY A 335 -29.20 16.26 -18.53
C GLY A 335 -30.37 16.09 -17.55
N GLY A 336 -30.14 15.50 -16.37
CA GLY A 336 -31.10 15.45 -15.27
C GLY A 336 -31.30 16.85 -14.71
N GLN A 337 -32.08 17.69 -15.40
CA GLN A 337 -32.58 18.95 -14.86
C GLN A 337 -33.44 18.61 -13.65
N THR A 338 -32.85 18.79 -12.49
CA THR A 338 -33.46 18.64 -11.16
C THR A 338 -34.41 19.83 -10.99
N GLN A 339 -35.55 19.84 -11.68
CA GLN A 339 -36.59 20.85 -11.45
C GLN A 339 -37.72 20.32 -10.55
N VAL A 340 -37.64 19.10 -10.02
CA VAL A 340 -38.80 18.47 -9.35
C VAL A 340 -38.58 18.06 -7.88
N GLU A 341 -37.35 18.02 -7.35
CA GLU A 341 -37.15 17.53 -5.97
C GLU A 341 -37.19 18.60 -4.87
N GLU A 342 -37.26 19.90 -5.18
CA GLU A 342 -37.29 20.97 -4.16
C GLU A 342 -38.69 21.20 -3.57
N GLU A 343 -39.76 20.66 -4.16
CA GLU A 343 -41.14 20.78 -3.63
C GLU A 343 -41.55 19.64 -2.68
N LEU A 344 -40.77 18.57 -2.52
CA LEU A 344 -41.15 17.45 -1.63
C LEU A 344 -40.50 17.47 -0.24
N SER A 345 -39.52 18.35 0.02
CA SER A 345 -38.90 18.47 1.36
C SER A 345 -39.49 19.59 2.22
N SER A 346 -40.54 20.28 1.77
CA SER A 346 -41.22 21.33 2.55
C SER A 346 -42.51 20.86 3.23
N PHE A 347 -42.78 19.55 3.31
CA PHE A 347 -43.89 19.07 4.13
C PHE A 347 -43.53 19.17 5.62
N PRO A 348 -44.25 19.97 6.42
CA PRO A 348 -44.00 20.07 7.85
C PRO A 348 -44.28 18.72 8.51
N ALA A 349 -43.34 18.26 9.34
CA ALA A 349 -43.41 16.98 10.05
C ALA A 349 -44.45 16.93 11.19
N ASP A 350 -45.45 17.81 11.18
CA ASP A 350 -46.35 18.05 12.32
C ASP A 350 -47.73 17.39 12.20
N THR A 351 -47.94 16.46 11.26
CA THR A 351 -49.22 15.73 11.17
C THR A 351 -49.04 14.23 11.39
N ILE A 352 -48.63 13.85 12.60
CA ILE A 352 -48.89 12.51 13.13
C ILE A 352 -50.39 12.45 13.47
N THR A 353 -51.21 12.15 12.46
CA THR A 353 -52.60 11.72 12.68
C THR A 353 -52.57 10.31 13.25
N THR A 354 -52.78 10.24 14.56
CA THR A 354 -53.21 9.05 15.30
C THR A 354 -54.38 8.36 14.61
N MET A 355 -54.20 7.10 14.23
CA MET A 355 -55.28 6.17 13.89
C MET A 355 -56.08 5.83 15.16
N PRO A 356 -57.42 5.70 15.09
CA PRO A 356 -58.26 5.46 16.25
C PRO A 356 -58.20 3.98 16.69
N THR A 357 -57.83 3.75 17.94
CA THR A 357 -58.19 2.54 18.68
C THR A 357 -59.58 2.73 19.28
N SER A 358 -60.43 1.72 19.07
CA SER A 358 -61.78 1.60 19.61
C SER A 358 -61.83 1.67 21.14
N GLU A 359 -62.69 2.58 21.62
CA GLU A 359 -63.58 2.49 22.79
C GLU A 359 -63.04 1.94 24.13
N SER A 360 -62.89 2.81 25.13
CA SER A 360 -63.81 2.81 26.29
C SER A 360 -63.60 4.00 27.23
N SER A 361 -64.74 4.62 27.55
CA SER A 361 -65.12 5.38 28.75
C SER A 361 -64.30 6.58 29.26
N SER A 362 -65.00 7.72 29.18
CA SER A 362 -65.23 8.71 30.25
C SER A 362 -64.07 9.59 30.75
N GLY A 363 -64.21 10.90 30.57
CA GLY A 363 -63.48 11.86 31.42
C GLY A 363 -63.33 13.28 30.88
N LYS A 364 -64.37 14.10 31.09
CA LYS A 364 -64.39 15.55 31.40
C LYS A 364 -63.21 16.48 30.99
N GLN A 365 -63.61 17.52 30.24
CA GLN A 365 -63.44 18.98 30.47
C GLN A 365 -62.07 19.70 30.33
N GLY A 366 -62.16 20.86 29.65
CA GLY A 366 -61.29 22.05 29.78
C GLY A 366 -60.14 22.09 28.77
N LEU A 367 -59.63 23.22 28.27
CA LEU A 367 -59.89 24.65 28.44
C LEU A 367 -58.94 25.34 27.42
N VAL A 368 -59.44 26.31 26.65
CA VAL A 368 -58.80 27.57 26.15
C VAL A 368 -57.28 27.62 25.87
N GLY A 369 -56.88 28.14 24.69
CA GLY A 369 -55.56 28.79 24.54
C GLY A 369 -55.06 29.05 23.12
N SER A 370 -55.38 30.23 22.57
CA SER A 370 -54.76 30.86 21.40
C SER A 370 -53.48 31.60 21.82
N VAL A 371 -52.37 31.55 21.05
CA VAL A 371 -51.36 32.64 20.93
C VAL A 371 -50.53 32.50 19.64
N ALA A 372 -50.31 33.64 18.97
CA ALA A 372 -49.51 33.87 17.78
C ALA A 372 -48.05 34.32 18.09
N GLY A 373 -47.17 34.25 17.08
CA GLY A 373 -45.85 34.93 17.02
C GLY A 373 -44.85 34.11 16.18
N SER A 374 -44.41 34.50 14.98
CA SER A 374 -43.60 35.67 14.55
C SER A 374 -42.23 35.76 15.21
N ALA A 375 -41.15 35.42 14.49
CA ALA A 375 -39.98 36.28 14.23
C ALA A 375 -38.66 35.53 13.90
N LYS A 376 -38.02 36.02 12.82
CA LYS A 376 -36.59 36.39 12.65
C LYS A 376 -35.50 35.31 12.51
N GLU A 377 -34.98 35.25 11.28
CA GLU A 377 -33.58 34.98 10.93
C GLU A 377 -32.59 35.94 11.62
N PRO A 378 -31.33 35.48 11.81
CA PRO A 378 -30.19 36.38 11.70
C PRO A 378 -29.15 35.90 10.67
N LEU A 379 -28.89 36.79 9.70
CA LEU A 379 -27.65 36.86 8.92
C LEU A 379 -26.46 37.10 9.86
N LEU A 380 -25.42 36.27 9.77
CA LEU A 380 -24.09 36.60 10.27
C LEU A 380 -23.04 36.47 9.16
N ALA A 381 -22.54 37.63 8.75
CA ALA A 381 -21.33 37.82 7.98
C ALA A 381 -20.11 37.54 8.88
N SER A 382 -19.15 36.77 8.38
CA SER A 382 -17.84 36.58 9.02
C SER A 382 -16.74 36.93 8.02
N LYS A 383 -15.95 37.94 8.41
CA LYS A 383 -14.82 38.52 7.71
C LYS A 383 -13.63 37.56 7.72
N GLY A 384 -12.83 37.63 6.66
CA GLY A 384 -11.61 36.85 6.48
C GLY A 384 -10.54 37.14 7.52
N ASN A 385 -9.74 36.11 7.78
CA ASN A 385 -8.42 36.22 8.36
C ASN A 385 -7.50 35.21 7.67
N SER A 386 -6.62 35.70 6.81
CA SER A 386 -5.62 34.92 6.08
C SER A 386 -4.39 34.72 6.98
N GLY A 387 -4.37 33.62 7.73
CA GLY A 387 -3.21 33.14 8.47
C GLY A 387 -2.39 32.16 7.65
N GLU A 388 -1.07 32.31 7.73
CA GLU A 388 -0.03 31.63 6.98
C GLU A 388 -0.12 30.09 7.02
N CYS A 389 -0.12 29.48 5.84
CA CYS A 389 -0.12 28.03 5.64
C CYS A 389 1.32 27.51 5.69
N ILE A 390 1.68 26.89 6.82
CA ILE A 390 2.92 26.11 6.98
C ILE A 390 2.80 24.87 6.09
N GLN A 391 3.69 24.76 5.11
CA GLN A 391 3.69 23.73 4.08
C GLN A 391 4.19 22.39 4.64
N HIS A 392 3.28 21.53 5.09
CA HIS A 392 3.57 20.11 5.28
C HIS A 392 3.62 19.39 3.93
N HIS A 393 4.79 18.87 3.54
CA HIS A 393 4.98 17.96 2.42
C HIS A 393 4.40 16.56 2.75
N GLY A 394 3.07 16.46 2.81
CA GLY A 394 2.35 15.20 2.77
C GLY A 394 2.17 14.73 1.33
N LEU A 395 2.47 13.45 1.06
CA LEU A 395 2.40 12.76 -0.23
C LEU A 395 1.02 12.78 -0.95
N TYR A 396 0.02 13.49 -0.42
CA TYR A 396 -1.36 13.52 -0.91
C TYR A 396 -1.89 14.90 -1.34
N LEU A 397 -1.05 15.95 -1.42
CA LEU A 397 -1.51 17.30 -1.81
C LEU A 397 -0.94 17.86 -3.12
N ASP A 398 -0.45 17.04 -4.06
CA ASP A 398 -0.15 17.55 -5.41
C ASP A 398 -1.45 17.75 -6.23
N ARG A 399 -2.23 18.74 -5.81
CA ARG A 399 -3.47 19.22 -6.45
C ARG A 399 -3.21 19.81 -7.84
N ARG A 400 -1.95 20.11 -8.19
CA ARG A 400 -1.56 20.68 -9.49
C ARG A 400 -1.36 19.58 -10.54
N LYS A 401 -0.80 18.42 -10.18
CA LYS A 401 -0.70 17.28 -11.12
C LYS A 401 -2.06 16.66 -11.46
N HIS A 402 -3.05 16.77 -10.58
CA HIS A 402 -4.42 16.33 -10.88
C HIS A 402 -5.16 17.24 -11.89
N ARG A 403 -4.79 18.53 -12.00
CA ARG A 403 -5.43 19.46 -12.96
C ARG A 403 -4.97 19.28 -14.41
N ALA A 404 -3.83 18.62 -14.65
CA ALA A 404 -3.35 18.37 -16.01
C ALA A 404 -4.22 17.36 -16.78
N PHE A 405 -4.97 16.49 -16.08
CA PHE A 405 -5.75 15.41 -16.69
C PHE A 405 -7.27 15.62 -16.65
N SER A 406 -7.77 16.73 -16.10
CA SER A 406 -9.22 16.93 -15.87
C SER A 406 -9.79 18.24 -16.43
N THR A 407 -9.16 18.81 -17.45
CA THR A 407 -9.81 19.83 -18.29
C THR A 407 -9.51 19.61 -19.77
N LEU A 408 -10.12 18.58 -20.36
CA LEU A 408 -10.39 18.58 -21.80
C LEU A 408 -11.45 19.65 -22.09
N ARG A 409 -11.04 20.92 -22.16
CA ARG A 409 -11.86 21.95 -22.80
C ARG A 409 -11.86 21.65 -24.30
N ALA A 410 -13.03 21.34 -24.84
CA ALA A 410 -13.25 21.38 -26.28
C ALA A 410 -12.83 22.77 -26.78
N LYS A 411 -11.78 22.83 -27.62
CA LYS A 411 -11.45 24.06 -28.32
C LYS A 411 -12.64 24.38 -29.24
N PRO A 412 -13.25 25.57 -29.17
CA PRO A 412 -14.31 25.95 -30.09
C PRO A 412 -13.76 25.89 -31.51
N LYS A 413 -14.53 25.25 -32.41
CA LYS A 413 -14.26 25.20 -33.86
C LYS A 413 -13.97 26.62 -34.35
N ARG A 414 -12.71 26.92 -34.67
CA ARG A 414 -12.38 28.04 -35.54
C ARG A 414 -12.95 27.70 -36.91
N SER A 415 -13.92 28.49 -37.37
CA SER A 415 -14.39 28.49 -38.75
C SER A 415 -13.20 28.82 -39.65
N PHE A 416 -12.62 27.79 -40.28
CA PHE A 416 -11.59 27.95 -41.29
C PHE A 416 -12.27 28.29 -42.62
N ASN A 417 -12.00 29.49 -43.14
CA ASN A 417 -12.40 29.88 -44.49
C ASN A 417 -11.75 28.92 -45.49
N SER A 418 -12.59 28.26 -46.28
CA SER A 418 -12.20 27.49 -47.44
C SER A 418 -11.84 28.44 -48.57
N ASP A 419 -10.54 28.64 -48.82
CA ASP A 419 -10.06 28.99 -50.16
C ASP A 419 -8.57 28.60 -50.29
N LYS A 420 -8.31 27.83 -51.35
CA LYS A 420 -7.01 27.41 -51.92
C LYS A 420 -6.45 26.03 -51.50
N ILE A 421 -6.62 25.16 -52.49
CA ILE A 421 -6.07 23.85 -52.81
C ILE A 421 -4.55 23.94 -53.03
N ASP A 422 -3.75 23.02 -52.48
CA ASP A 422 -3.01 21.99 -53.25
C ASP A 422 -2.04 21.14 -52.39
N GLY A 423 -2.27 19.82 -52.43
CA GLY A 423 -1.25 18.76 -52.35
C GLY A 423 -0.43 18.59 -51.08
N ARG A 424 -0.87 17.72 -50.14
CA ARG A 424 0.03 16.81 -49.38
C ARG A 424 -0.68 15.77 -48.50
N SER A 425 -0.22 14.52 -48.69
CA SER A 425 -0.22 13.31 -47.83
C SER A 425 -1.53 12.77 -47.25
N GLU A 426 -1.89 11.56 -47.71
CA GLU A 426 -2.94 10.65 -47.19
C GLU A 426 -2.68 10.08 -45.78
N GLU A 427 -1.68 10.58 -45.02
CA GLU A 427 -1.33 10.05 -43.69
C GLU A 427 -2.05 10.73 -42.50
N ASP A 428 -2.73 11.87 -42.71
CA ASP A 428 -3.44 12.59 -41.63
C ASP A 428 -4.91 12.13 -41.44
N SER A 429 -5.36 11.13 -42.19
CA SER A 429 -6.68 10.48 -42.04
C SER A 429 -6.70 9.37 -40.98
N LEU A 430 -5.68 9.27 -40.12
CA LEU A 430 -5.73 8.45 -38.91
C LEU A 430 -6.68 9.06 -37.87
N GLN A 431 -7.96 8.80 -38.13
CA GLN A 431 -9.03 8.57 -37.17
C GLN A 431 -9.11 9.57 -36.01
N GLN A 432 -9.96 10.58 -36.21
CA GLN A 432 -10.81 11.06 -35.11
C GLN A 432 -11.64 9.88 -34.59
N MET A 433 -11.07 9.10 -33.67
CA MET A 433 -11.83 8.13 -32.88
C MET A 433 -12.97 8.90 -32.21
N SER A 434 -14.20 8.45 -32.41
CA SER A 434 -15.33 9.03 -31.71
C SER A 434 -15.11 8.91 -30.20
N TYR A 435 -15.65 9.86 -29.41
CA TYR A 435 -15.59 9.80 -27.95
C TYR A 435 -16.04 8.44 -27.39
N LEU A 436 -17.03 7.82 -28.05
CA LEU A 436 -17.51 6.48 -27.71
C LEU A 436 -16.43 5.41 -27.94
N GLN A 437 -15.73 5.46 -29.07
CA GLN A 437 -14.67 4.50 -29.41
C GLN A 437 -13.46 4.65 -28.47
N TRP A 438 -13.15 5.87 -28.04
CA TRP A 438 -12.14 6.11 -27.01
C TRP A 438 -12.56 5.53 -25.65
N TYR A 439 -13.82 5.74 -25.25
CA TYR A 439 -14.36 5.22 -23.99
C TYR A 439 -14.41 3.69 -23.97
N LEU A 440 -14.80 3.07 -25.08
CA LEU A 440 -14.80 1.61 -25.24
C LEU A 440 -13.38 1.04 -25.19
N SER A 441 -12.40 1.71 -25.82
CA SER A 441 -11.00 1.27 -25.74
C SER A 441 -10.40 1.44 -24.33
N ALA A 442 -10.76 2.51 -23.62
CA ALA A 442 -10.37 2.69 -22.22
C ALA A 442 -11.02 1.63 -21.31
N PHE A 443 -12.31 1.32 -21.53
CA PHE A 443 -13.04 0.30 -20.79
C PHE A 443 -12.46 -1.11 -21.04
N GLU A 444 -12.12 -1.44 -22.29
CA GLU A 444 -11.45 -2.71 -22.65
C GLU A 444 -10.12 -2.87 -21.90
N ARG A 445 -9.29 -1.81 -21.83
CA ARG A 445 -8.01 -1.84 -21.10
C ARG A 445 -8.21 -2.04 -19.60
N CYS A 446 -9.21 -1.39 -19.01
CA CYS A 446 -9.55 -1.59 -17.60
C CYS A 446 -10.05 -3.01 -17.33
N LEU A 447 -10.86 -3.57 -18.23
CA LEU A 447 -11.35 -4.95 -18.13
C LEU A 447 -10.20 -5.96 -18.23
N ARG A 448 -9.32 -5.83 -19.23
CA ARG A 448 -8.12 -6.67 -19.34
C ARG A 448 -7.27 -6.62 -18.07
N ARG A 449 -7.03 -5.42 -17.53
CA ARG A 449 -6.24 -5.27 -16.31
C ARG A 449 -6.92 -5.85 -15.08
N THR A 450 -8.25 -5.79 -15.01
CA THR A 450 -9.02 -6.38 -13.91
C THR A 450 -9.00 -7.91 -14.00
N LEU A 451 -9.10 -8.47 -15.21
CA LEU A 451 -9.00 -9.91 -15.47
C LEU A 451 -7.59 -10.44 -15.16
N GLU A 452 -6.54 -9.72 -15.56
CA GLU A 452 -5.15 -10.02 -15.17
C GLU A 452 -4.96 -10.02 -13.64
N LEU A 453 -5.62 -9.11 -12.92
CA LEU A 453 -5.53 -9.03 -11.45
C LEU A 453 -6.31 -10.14 -10.74
N LEU A 454 -7.34 -10.69 -11.36
CA LEU A 454 -8.14 -11.80 -10.83
C LEU A 454 -7.45 -13.16 -10.99
N GLY A 455 -6.32 -13.23 -11.70
CA GLY A 455 -5.51 -14.44 -11.81
C GLY A 455 -6.15 -15.56 -12.64
N GLU A 456 -7.25 -15.26 -13.33
CA GLU A 456 -7.72 -16.10 -14.42
C GLU A 456 -6.84 -15.77 -15.63
N GLU A 457 -5.78 -16.55 -15.84
CA GLU A 457 -5.18 -16.66 -17.17
C GLU A 457 -6.31 -17.10 -18.10
N ILE A 458 -6.83 -16.15 -18.89
CA ILE A 458 -7.70 -16.46 -20.00
C ILE A 458 -6.81 -17.23 -20.96
N ASP A 459 -6.96 -18.55 -20.99
CA ASP A 459 -6.40 -19.38 -22.05
C ASP A 459 -6.89 -18.78 -23.37
N ASP A 460 -5.99 -18.12 -24.11
CA ASP A 460 -6.29 -17.56 -25.43
C ASP A 460 -6.87 -18.64 -26.35
N GLU A 461 -6.53 -19.90 -26.11
CA GLU A 461 -7.07 -21.07 -26.78
C GLU A 461 -8.58 -21.32 -26.48
N LYS A 462 -9.03 -21.06 -25.25
CA LYS A 462 -10.47 -21.09 -24.89
C LYS A 462 -11.23 -19.93 -25.52
N LEU A 463 -10.62 -18.75 -25.58
CA LEU A 463 -11.25 -17.57 -26.19
C LEU A 463 -11.42 -17.74 -27.71
N GLU A 464 -10.42 -18.29 -28.39
CA GLU A 464 -10.51 -18.67 -29.80
C GLU A 464 -11.41 -19.89 -30.06
N GLY A 465 -11.60 -20.75 -29.06
CA GLY A 465 -12.65 -21.78 -29.07
C GLY A 465 -14.05 -21.18 -29.09
N TRP A 466 -14.34 -20.24 -28.19
CA TRP A 466 -15.63 -19.57 -28.10
C TRP A 466 -15.97 -18.77 -29.36
N ARG A 467 -14.99 -18.07 -29.96
CA ARG A 467 -15.21 -17.35 -31.24
C ARG A 467 -15.55 -18.28 -32.39
N ARG A 468 -14.94 -19.47 -32.45
CA ARG A 468 -15.28 -20.49 -33.46
C ARG A 468 -16.68 -21.02 -33.28
N ASP A 469 -17.08 -21.31 -32.04
CA ASP A 469 -18.42 -21.79 -31.73
C ASP A 469 -19.49 -20.73 -32.06
N GLU A 470 -19.22 -19.46 -31.75
CA GLU A 470 -20.13 -18.34 -32.07
C GLU A 470 -20.26 -18.12 -33.59
N MET A 471 -19.18 -18.25 -34.37
CA MET A 471 -19.25 -18.20 -35.84
C MET A 471 -20.06 -19.37 -36.42
N LEU A 472 -19.85 -20.59 -35.92
CA LEU A 472 -20.61 -21.77 -36.35
C LEU A 472 -22.10 -21.64 -36.03
N GLU A 473 -22.45 -21.01 -34.91
CA GLU A 473 -23.83 -20.77 -34.51
C GLU A 473 -24.49 -19.67 -35.37
N GLN A 474 -23.74 -18.62 -35.73
CA GLN A 474 -24.19 -17.62 -36.72
C GLN A 474 -24.40 -18.21 -38.12
N GLU A 475 -23.53 -19.13 -38.57
CA GLU A 475 -23.71 -19.82 -39.86
C GLU A 475 -24.96 -20.71 -39.86
N LYS A 476 -25.22 -21.45 -38.78
CA LYS A 476 -26.44 -22.25 -38.62
C LYS A 476 -27.70 -21.38 -38.60
N SER A 477 -27.65 -20.24 -37.93
CA SER A 477 -28.72 -19.22 -37.89
C SER A 477 -29.03 -18.67 -39.29
N ASN A 478 -27.98 -18.34 -40.07
CA ASN A 478 -28.14 -17.79 -41.41
C ASN A 478 -28.57 -18.83 -42.44
N GLY A 479 -28.20 -20.10 -42.27
CA GLY A 479 -28.66 -21.21 -43.11
C GLY A 479 -30.17 -21.48 -42.99
N LYS A 480 -30.74 -21.34 -41.79
CA LYS A 480 -32.19 -21.53 -41.55
C LYS A 480 -33.09 -20.46 -42.16
N LYS A 481 -32.55 -19.31 -42.57
CA LYS A 481 -33.33 -18.24 -43.22
C LYS A 481 -33.36 -18.34 -44.75
N LYS A 482 -32.66 -19.31 -45.34
CA LYS A 482 -32.57 -19.51 -46.79
C LYS A 482 -33.29 -20.76 -47.31
N SER A 483 -34.03 -21.47 -46.45
CA SER A 483 -35.02 -22.48 -46.81
C SER A 483 -36.39 -22.03 -46.33
#